data_AF-A0A9Y2EY24-F1
#
_entry.id   AF-A0A9Y2EY24-F1
#
_cell.length_a   1.000
_cell.length_b   1.000
_cell.length_c   1.000
_cell.angle_alpha   90.00
_cell.angle_beta   90.00
_cell.angle_gamma   90.00
#
_symmetry.space_group_name_H-M   'P 1'
#
loop_
_entity.id
_entity.type
_entity.pdbx_description
1 polymer ?
#
loop_
_entity_poly.entity_id
_entity_poly.type
_entity_poly.pdbx_seq_one_letter_code
_entity_poly.pdbx_strand_id
1 'polypeptide(L)'
;MLNAVRHVEPSSDSNRSRWPDSPLWQAVRREAAREFADMCSGSVPSSVKTVQRDAHDQLLSRQMLGLLIARAAMHDIAPGQLSTFARNMGVDFADQIGADLARFTKRLFHSRSRYYII
;
A
#
# COMPACT_ATOMS: atom_id res chain seq x y z
N MET A 1 -0.71 -17.44 -0.97
CA MET A 1 0.74 -17.25 -0.67
C MET A 1 1.65 -18.26 -1.37
N LEU A 2 1.26 -19.52 -1.58
CA LEU A 2 2.13 -20.54 -2.23
C LEU A 2 2.44 -20.34 -3.72
N ASN A 3 1.77 -19.42 -4.43
CA ASN A 3 2.03 -19.18 -5.86
C ASN A 3 3.19 -18.19 -6.13
N ALA A 4 3.69 -17.51 -5.09
CA ALA A 4 4.76 -16.51 -5.21
C ALA A 4 6.17 -17.11 -5.12
N VAL A 5 6.28 -18.34 -4.61
CA VAL A 5 7.54 -19.09 -4.47
C VAL A 5 7.32 -20.47 -5.07
N ARG A 6 8.35 -21.05 -5.70
CA ARG A 6 8.31 -22.44 -6.18
C ARG A 6 9.61 -23.15 -5.89
N HIS A 7 9.52 -24.43 -5.56
CA HIS A 7 10.67 -25.31 -5.51
C HIS A 7 10.66 -26.19 -6.78
N VAL A 8 11.71 -26.07 -7.59
CA VAL A 8 11.78 -26.60 -8.96
C VAL A 8 12.90 -27.63 -9.09
N GLU A 9 12.76 -28.54 -10.06
CA GLU A 9 13.86 -29.43 -10.45
C GLU A 9 14.72 -28.80 -11.56
N PRO A 10 16.05 -28.89 -11.47
CA PRO A 10 16.95 -28.47 -12.54
C PRO A 10 16.62 -29.15 -13.86
N SER A 11 16.56 -28.36 -14.93
CA SER A 11 16.50 -28.86 -16.30
C SER A 11 17.68 -28.32 -17.12
N SER A 12 17.80 -28.77 -18.37
CA SER A 12 18.80 -28.26 -19.31
C SER A 12 18.56 -26.79 -19.72
N ASP A 13 17.40 -26.21 -19.40
CA ASP A 13 17.10 -24.80 -19.62
C ASP A 13 17.85 -23.95 -18.57
N SER A 14 18.52 -22.87 -18.96
CA SER A 14 19.16 -21.96 -18.00
C SER A 14 18.16 -21.06 -17.27
N ASN A 15 16.94 -20.91 -17.79
CA ASN A 15 15.90 -20.09 -17.21
C ASN A 15 15.07 -20.89 -16.17
N ARG A 16 15.41 -20.68 -14.90
CA ARG A 16 14.76 -21.31 -13.74
C ARG A 16 13.25 -21.04 -13.64
N SER A 17 12.73 -19.99 -14.28
CA SER A 17 11.28 -19.72 -14.26
C SER A 17 10.47 -20.70 -15.12
N ARG A 18 11.14 -21.49 -15.98
CA ARG A 18 10.52 -22.50 -16.86
C ARG A 18 10.71 -23.92 -16.33
N TRP A 19 11.46 -24.09 -15.25
CA TRP A 19 11.71 -25.39 -14.68
C TRP A 19 10.43 -25.99 -14.09
N PRO A 20 10.27 -27.32 -14.20
CA PRO A 20 9.11 -28.00 -13.64
C PRO A 20 9.14 -27.92 -12.11
N ASP A 21 7.95 -27.85 -11.51
CA ASP A 21 7.80 -27.93 -10.06
C ASP A 21 8.28 -29.31 -9.58
N SER A 22 9.10 -29.32 -8.53
CA SER A 22 9.59 -30.56 -7.91
C SER A 22 8.43 -31.38 -7.33
N PRO A 23 8.50 -32.73 -7.36
CA PRO A 23 7.49 -33.59 -6.74
C PRO A 23 7.24 -33.27 -5.26
N LEU A 24 8.28 -32.89 -4.51
CA LEU A 24 8.18 -32.44 -3.13
C LEU A 24 7.32 -31.16 -3.02
N TRP A 25 7.54 -30.20 -3.91
CA TRP A 25 6.78 -28.96 -3.95
C TRP A 25 5.30 -29.20 -4.23
N GLN A 26 5.00 -30.12 -5.15
CA GLN A 26 3.64 -30.51 -5.46
C GLN A 26 2.94 -31.18 -4.26
N ALA A 27 3.65 -32.04 -3.53
CA ALA A 27 3.13 -32.66 -2.31
C ALA A 27 2.83 -31.62 -1.22
N VAL A 28 3.78 -30.73 -0.95
CA VAL A 28 3.61 -29.62 0.00
C VAL A 28 2.42 -28.76 -0.38
N ARG A 29 2.28 -28.39 -1.66
CA ARG A 29 1.14 -27.60 -2.14
C ARG A 29 -0.19 -28.30 -1.94
N ARG A 30 -0.25 -29.62 -2.14
CA ARG A 30 -1.48 -30.41 -1.94
C ARG A 30 -1.87 -30.46 -0.46
N GLU A 31 -0.92 -30.76 0.42
CA GLU A 31 -1.21 -30.86 1.86
C GLU A 31 -1.52 -29.49 2.47
N ALA A 32 -0.74 -28.46 2.12
CA ALA A 32 -1.01 -27.09 2.55
C ALA A 32 -2.39 -26.60 2.06
N ALA A 33 -2.77 -26.91 0.82
CA ALA A 33 -4.10 -26.53 0.32
C ALA A 33 -5.25 -27.25 1.04
N ARG A 34 -5.00 -28.47 1.55
CA ARG A 34 -5.98 -29.25 2.32
C ARG A 34 -6.08 -28.75 3.77
N GLU A 35 -4.97 -28.61 4.47
CA GLU A 35 -4.96 -28.26 5.91
C GLU A 35 -5.20 -26.78 6.19
N PHE A 36 -4.73 -25.87 5.32
CA PHE A 36 -4.95 -24.43 5.55
C PHE A 36 -6.34 -23.95 5.13
N ALA A 37 -7.16 -24.80 4.51
CA ALA A 37 -8.55 -24.46 4.21
C ALA A 37 -9.33 -24.16 5.50
N ASP A 38 -9.11 -24.96 6.55
CA ASP A 38 -9.78 -24.85 7.84
C ASP A 38 -9.15 -23.79 8.77
N MET A 39 -7.92 -23.37 8.47
CA MET A 39 -7.19 -22.34 9.23
C MET A 39 -7.40 -20.92 8.69
N CYS A 40 -8.19 -20.76 7.62
CA CYS A 40 -8.64 -19.44 7.19
C CYS A 40 -9.61 -18.91 8.24
N SER A 41 -9.37 -17.69 8.77
CA SER A 41 -10.15 -17.07 9.84
C SER A 41 -11.62 -16.73 9.47
N GLY A 42 -12.16 -17.30 8.39
CA GLY A 42 -13.50 -17.01 7.85
C GLY A 42 -13.69 -15.56 7.40
N SER A 43 -12.68 -14.70 7.58
CA SER A 43 -12.76 -13.29 7.26
C SER A 43 -12.72 -13.10 5.76
N VAL A 44 -13.74 -12.42 5.24
CA VAL A 44 -13.81 -12.05 3.84
C VAL A 44 -12.60 -11.15 3.54
N PRO A 45 -11.71 -11.52 2.59
CA PRO A 45 -10.51 -10.75 2.30
C PRO A 45 -10.78 -9.27 1.97
N SER A 46 -11.96 -8.96 1.42
CA SER A 46 -12.41 -7.60 1.15
C SER A 46 -12.68 -6.79 2.44
N SER A 47 -13.21 -7.42 3.50
CA SER A 47 -13.43 -6.78 4.79
C SER A 47 -12.11 -6.41 5.47
N VAL A 48 -11.12 -7.30 5.43
CA VAL A 48 -9.77 -7.03 5.97
C VAL A 48 -9.09 -5.90 5.19
N LYS A 49 -9.17 -5.91 3.85
CA LYS A 49 -8.63 -4.83 3.02
C LYS A 49 -9.31 -3.47 3.29
N THR A 50 -10.62 -3.48 3.58
CA THR A 50 -11.36 -2.25 3.91
C THR A 50 -10.88 -1.67 5.23
N VAL A 51 -10.82 -2.49 6.28
CA VAL A 51 -10.30 -2.07 7.60
C VAL A 51 -8.86 -1.56 7.49
N GLN A 52 -8.02 -2.25 6.71
CA GLN A 52 -6.64 -1.83 6.49
C GLN A 52 -6.55 -0.49 5.74
N ARG A 53 -7.41 -0.25 4.74
CA ARG A 53 -7.48 1.02 4.03
C ARG A 53 -7.87 2.15 4.97
N ASP A 54 -8.89 1.95 5.79
CA ASP A 54 -9.40 2.97 6.71
C ASP A 54 -8.35 3.29 7.81
N ALA A 55 -7.66 2.26 8.32
CA ALA A 55 -6.56 2.46 9.26
C ALA A 55 -5.39 3.25 8.62
N HIS A 56 -5.08 2.98 7.36
CA HIS A 56 -4.04 3.70 6.64
C HIS A 56 -4.44 5.15 6.33
N ASP A 57 -5.70 5.40 5.98
CA ASP A 57 -6.21 6.77 5.79
C ASP A 57 -6.09 7.60 7.08
N GLN A 58 -6.46 7.02 8.23
CA GLN A 58 -6.26 7.65 9.54
C GLN A 58 -4.78 7.94 9.84
N LEU A 59 -3.87 7.02 9.48
CA LEU A 59 -2.43 7.23 9.64
C LEU A 59 -1.94 8.40 8.80
N LEU A 60 -2.32 8.46 7.52
CA LEU A 60 -1.96 9.56 6.62
C LEU A 60 -2.47 10.90 7.15
N SER A 61 -3.71 10.93 7.66
CA SER A 61 -4.29 12.14 8.28
C SER A 61 -3.45 12.63 9.47
N ARG A 62 -3.03 11.74 10.38
CA ARG A 62 -2.16 12.10 11.51
C ARG A 62 -0.79 12.58 11.05
N GLN A 63 -0.20 11.95 10.02
CA GLN A 63 1.08 12.37 9.47
C GLN A 63 1.00 13.76 8.85
N MET A 64 -0.05 14.05 8.07
CA MET A 64 -0.27 15.38 7.50
C MET A 64 -0.35 16.46 8.59
N LEU A 65 -1.08 16.20 9.67
CA LEU A 65 -1.15 17.12 10.79
C LEU A 65 0.20 17.32 11.49
N GLY A 66 0.95 16.24 11.74
CA GLY A 66 2.27 16.33 12.35
C GLY A 66 3.28 17.12 11.51
N LEU A 67 3.28 16.90 10.19
CA LEU A 67 4.13 17.64 9.25
C LEU A 67 3.75 19.12 9.19
N LEU A 68 2.46 19.42 9.24
CA LEU A 68 1.96 20.80 9.29
C LEU A 68 2.45 21.52 10.55
N ILE A 69 2.36 20.87 11.72
CA ILE A 69 2.83 21.43 12.99
C ILE A 69 4.35 21.66 12.95
N ALA A 70 5.12 20.67 12.46
CA ALA A 70 6.57 20.80 12.35
C ALA A 70 6.96 21.98 11.44
N ARG A 71 6.27 22.13 10.30
CA ARG A 71 6.49 23.27 9.41
C ARG A 71 6.08 24.59 10.04
N ALA A 72 4.96 24.64 10.76
CA ALA A 72 4.52 25.84 11.47
C ALA A 72 5.55 26.27 12.53
N ALA A 73 6.11 25.32 13.26
CA ALA A 73 7.18 25.57 14.24
C ALA A 73 8.45 26.11 13.56
N MET A 74 8.83 25.59 12.39
CA MET A 74 9.98 26.11 11.63
C MET A 74 9.79 27.58 11.16
N HIS A 75 8.56 28.06 11.10
CA HIS A 75 8.22 29.44 10.72
C HIS A 75 7.79 30.29 11.93
N ASP A 76 8.04 29.82 13.16
CA ASP A 76 7.69 30.51 14.41
C ASP A 76 6.22 30.96 14.50
N ILE A 77 5.32 30.16 13.92
CA ILE A 77 3.88 30.46 13.89
C ILE A 77 3.29 30.35 15.30
N ALA A 78 2.62 31.40 15.76
CA ALA A 78 1.97 31.41 17.05
C ALA A 78 0.78 30.43 17.09
N PRO A 79 0.44 29.82 18.25
CA PRO A 79 -0.67 28.87 18.36
C PRO A 79 -2.01 29.40 17.83
N GLY A 80 -2.32 30.68 18.08
CA GLY A 80 -3.54 31.33 17.59
C GLY A 80 -3.60 31.52 16.06
N GLN A 81 -2.49 31.31 15.35
CA GLN A 81 -2.39 31.44 13.90
C GLN A 81 -2.36 30.08 13.18
N LEU A 82 -2.29 28.96 13.90
CA LEU A 82 -2.15 27.62 13.32
C LEU A 82 -3.26 27.28 12.32
N SER A 83 -4.52 27.61 12.64
CA SER A 83 -5.65 27.35 11.73
C SER A 83 -5.56 28.16 10.44
N THR A 84 -5.09 29.41 10.52
CA THR A 84 -4.88 30.26 9.33
C THR A 84 -3.70 29.76 8.50
N PHE A 85 -2.59 29.39 9.15
CA PHE A 85 -1.44 28.79 8.49
C PHE A 85 -1.80 27.49 7.76
N ALA A 86 -2.61 26.63 8.40
CA ALA A 86 -3.12 25.41 7.79
C ALA A 86 -3.96 25.67 6.53
N ARG A 87 -4.86 26.66 6.59
CA ARG A 87 -5.69 27.05 5.45
C ARG A 87 -4.84 27.57 4.29
N ASN A 88 -3.88 28.44 4.57
CA ASN A 88 -2.99 29.00 3.56
C ASN A 88 -2.15 27.91 2.90
N MET A 89 -1.61 26.97 3.68
CA MET A 89 -0.89 25.81 3.13
C MET A 89 -1.78 24.97 2.19
N GLY A 90 -3.06 24.81 2.51
CA GLY A 90 -4.03 24.15 1.63
C GLY A 90 -4.22 24.88 0.29
N VAL A 91 -4.28 26.21 0.31
CA VAL A 91 -4.33 27.04 -0.90
C VAL A 91 -3.05 26.88 -1.72
N ASP A 92 -1.87 27.00 -1.08
CA ASP A 92 -0.58 26.84 -1.76
C ASP A 92 -0.43 25.46 -2.42
N PHE A 93 -0.97 24.39 -1.80
CA PHE A 93 -1.01 23.07 -2.40
C PHE A 93 -1.96 22.99 -3.59
N ALA A 94 -3.14 23.61 -3.49
CA ALA A 94 -4.08 23.66 -4.60
C ALA A 94 -3.48 24.40 -5.81
N ASP A 95 -2.79 25.51 -5.58
CA ASP A 95 -2.12 26.28 -6.62
C ASP A 95 -0.98 25.48 -7.27
N GLN A 96 -0.16 24.79 -6.48
CA GLN A 96 0.88 23.89 -6.99
C GLN A 96 0.32 22.74 -7.83
N ILE A 97 -0.83 22.17 -7.42
CA ILE A 97 -1.51 21.13 -8.19
C ILE A 97 -2.05 21.72 -9.49
N GLY A 98 -2.62 22.92 -9.48
CA GLY A 98 -3.12 23.61 -10.67
C GLY A 98 -2.00 23.90 -11.67
N ALA A 99 -0.82 24.31 -11.19
CA ALA A 99 0.34 24.63 -12.02
C ALA A 99 0.93 23.40 -12.74
N ASP A 100 0.81 22.19 -12.19
CA ASP A 100 1.34 20.95 -12.78
C ASP A 100 0.37 19.76 -12.61
N LEU A 101 -0.88 19.95 -13.06
CA LEU A 101 -1.94 18.96 -12.89
C LEU A 101 -1.59 17.60 -13.50
N ALA A 102 -0.88 17.59 -14.63
CA ALA A 102 -0.50 16.37 -15.33
C ALA A 102 0.42 15.48 -14.49
N ARG A 103 1.44 16.06 -13.84
CA ARG A 103 2.35 15.32 -12.96
C ARG A 103 1.63 14.76 -11.73
N PHE A 104 0.80 15.58 -11.08
CA PHE A 104 0.07 15.14 -9.89
C PHE A 104 -0.97 14.06 -10.23
N THR A 105 -1.65 14.18 -11.36
CA THR A 105 -2.56 13.15 -11.88
C THR A 105 -1.84 11.82 -12.10
N LYS A 106 -0.66 11.84 -12.74
CA LYS A 106 0.17 10.63 -12.94
C LYS A 106 0.56 9.97 -11.61
N ARG A 107 0.93 10.77 -10.60
CA ARG A 107 1.28 10.29 -9.26
C ARG A 107 0.07 9.73 -8.49
N LEU A 108 -1.11 10.33 -8.67
CA LEU A 108 -2.35 9.84 -8.09
C LEU A 108 -2.70 8.47 -8.66
N PHE A 109 -2.64 8.29 -9.99
CA PHE A 109 -2.85 6.99 -10.63
C PHE A 109 -1.87 5.91 -10.12
N HIS A 110 -0.58 6.25 -10.01
CA HIS A 110 0.42 5.33 -9.44
C HIS A 110 0.15 5.01 -7.96
N SER A 111 -0.45 5.92 -7.20
CA SER A 111 -0.74 5.68 -5.79
C SER A 111 -2.00 4.86 -5.59
N ARG A 112 -2.99 4.99 -6.48
CA ARG A 112 -4.28 4.31 -6.42
C ARG A 112 -4.17 2.79 -6.59
N SER A 113 -3.17 2.31 -7.34
CA SER A 113 -2.90 0.87 -7.47
C SER A 113 -2.59 0.18 -6.14
N ARG A 114 -2.14 0.93 -5.13
CA ARG A 114 -1.88 0.41 -3.77
C ARG A 114 -3.13 0.18 -2.93
N TYR A 115 -4.27 0.75 -3.34
CA TYR A 115 -5.53 0.70 -2.59
C TYR A 115 -6.66 0.00 -3.37
N TYR A 116 -6.33 -0.70 -4.46
CA TYR A 116 -7.31 -1.40 -5.28
C TYR A 116 -7.80 -2.66 -4.54
N ILE A 117 -9.10 -2.69 -4.24
CA ILE A 117 -9.79 -3.82 -3.60
C ILE A 117 -10.43 -4.65 -4.71
N ILE A 118 -9.84 -5.82 -5.00
CA ILE A 118 -10.51 -6.98 -5.63
C ILE A 118 -10.99 -7.88 -4.51
#